data_AF-F4XD74-F1
#
_entry.id   AF-F4XD74-F1
#
_cell.length_a   1.000
_cell.length_b   1.000
_cell.length_c   1.000
_cell.angle_alpha   90.00
_cell.angle_beta   90.00
_cell.angle_gamma   90.00
#
_symmetry.space_group_name_H-M   'P 1'
#
loop_
_entity.id
_entity.type
_entity.pdbx_description
1 polymer ?
#
loop_
_entity_poly.entity_id
_entity_poly.type
_entity_poly.pdbx_seq_one_letter_code
_entity_poly.pdbx_strand_id
1 'polypeptide(L)'
;MEHRRVFDRPTPNAFDCEVSDMFHETAVPARPLISVPRPQRRKEVRDPYDGLRPWSAITHGIGAALAVVGTVFLAVQSAWMGKWENLVLFLIYGVSMVCLYTASTLYHCVNTTRSKRIALRKYDHCSIYLLIAGSYTPVCLTVLREDGGLPLLIAIWGLAVAGVVLTIAKLDIPRWLTSVIYLVMGWLALFAIVPLSQRMPGLGMFWLILGGVLYTVGGVLYAVKWPGRSNPRFGCHEIFHVFILLGSIAHFMMMAQVIAYL
;
A
#
# COMPACT_ATOMS: atom_id res chain seq x y z
N MET A 1 -89.11 -48.36 57.32
CA MET A 1 -89.22 -48.23 55.85
C MET A 1 -88.02 -48.93 55.22
N GLU A 2 -88.32 -49.76 54.24
CA GLU A 2 -87.52 -50.74 53.47
C GLU A 2 -86.20 -50.27 52.86
N HIS A 3 -85.32 -51.12 52.30
CA HIS A 3 -84.81 -52.49 52.56
C HIS A 3 -83.88 -52.85 51.36
N ARG A 4 -82.72 -53.48 51.63
CA ARG A 4 -81.92 -54.43 50.79
C ARG A 4 -81.61 -54.10 49.30
N ARG A 5 -80.38 -54.32 48.79
CA ARG A 5 -79.64 -55.61 48.70
C ARG A 5 -78.12 -55.41 48.52
N VAL A 6 -77.38 -56.41 48.98
CA VAL A 6 -75.94 -56.67 48.83
C VAL A 6 -75.72 -57.59 47.61
N PHE A 7 -74.61 -57.42 46.86
CA PHE A 7 -73.89 -58.51 46.16
C PHE A 7 -72.41 -58.13 45.92
N ASP A 8 -71.56 -59.16 45.85
CA ASP A 8 -70.13 -59.26 46.22
C ASP A 8 -69.15 -59.21 45.01
N ARG A 9 -67.98 -58.58 45.23
CA ARG A 9 -66.57 -58.87 44.74
C ARG A 9 -66.20 -58.95 43.24
N PRO A 10 -64.94 -58.61 42.80
CA PRO A 10 -63.71 -59.23 43.32
C PRO A 10 -62.50 -58.31 43.58
N THR A 11 -61.59 -58.83 44.42
CA THR A 11 -60.25 -58.31 44.72
C THR A 11 -59.26 -58.56 43.55
N PRO A 12 -58.29 -57.66 43.30
CA PRO A 12 -57.29 -57.85 42.24
C PRO A 12 -56.36 -59.02 42.55
N ASN A 13 -56.02 -59.82 41.53
CA ASN A 13 -55.08 -60.93 41.63
C ASN A 13 -53.64 -60.42 41.80
N ALA A 14 -52.86 -61.12 42.62
CA ALA A 14 -51.44 -60.87 42.87
C ALA A 14 -50.51 -61.22 41.68
N PHE A 15 -51.06 -61.56 40.52
CA PHE A 15 -50.29 -61.95 39.32
C PHE A 15 -49.97 -60.77 38.38
N ASP A 16 -50.57 -59.60 38.59
CA ASP A 16 -50.34 -58.41 37.76
C ASP A 16 -49.16 -57.54 38.25
N CYS A 17 -48.53 -57.87 39.39
CA CYS A 17 -47.40 -57.10 39.92
C CYS A 17 -46.02 -57.56 39.39
N GLU A 18 -45.86 -58.79 38.92
CA GLU A 18 -44.52 -59.32 38.60
C GLU A 18 -43.98 -58.98 37.20
N VAL A 19 -44.78 -58.38 36.31
CA VAL A 19 -44.28 -57.95 34.98
C VAL A 19 -43.75 -56.51 34.98
N SER A 20 -44.09 -55.70 35.99
CA SER A 20 -43.64 -54.30 36.06
C SER A 20 -42.21 -54.14 36.57
N ASP A 21 -41.66 -55.13 37.28
CA ASP A 21 -40.35 -55.03 37.96
C ASP A 21 -39.17 -55.58 37.16
N MET A 22 -39.41 -56.10 35.95
CA MET A 22 -38.34 -56.65 35.08
C MET A 22 -37.63 -55.59 34.21
N PHE A 23 -37.79 -54.31 34.53
CA PHE A 23 -37.10 -53.18 33.87
C PHE A 23 -36.42 -52.24 34.87
N HIS A 24 -35.92 -52.77 35.99
CA HIS A 24 -34.83 -52.11 36.69
C HIS A 24 -33.51 -52.30 35.93
N GLU A 25 -32.70 -51.23 35.92
CA GLU A 25 -31.35 -51.06 35.33
C GLU A 25 -31.33 -50.68 33.83
N THR A 26 -30.90 -49.50 33.40
CA THR A 26 -29.80 -48.65 33.89
C THR A 26 -30.02 -47.20 33.42
N ALA A 27 -30.61 -46.34 34.26
CA ALA A 27 -30.57 -44.90 33.98
C ALA A 27 -29.18 -44.37 34.39
N VAL A 28 -28.23 -44.40 33.45
CA VAL A 28 -26.92 -43.73 33.62
C VAL A 28 -27.20 -42.25 33.85
N PRO A 29 -26.78 -41.63 34.98
CA PRO A 29 -26.98 -40.21 35.18
C PRO A 29 -26.25 -39.46 34.07
N ALA A 30 -26.97 -38.60 33.35
CA ALA A 30 -26.38 -37.78 32.30
C ALA A 30 -25.25 -36.94 32.91
N ARG A 31 -24.01 -37.33 32.62
CA ARG A 31 -22.81 -36.58 32.99
C ARG A 31 -23.01 -35.17 32.45
N PRO A 32 -22.87 -34.10 33.26
CA PRO A 32 -22.96 -32.75 32.72
C PRO A 32 -21.93 -32.66 31.60
N LEU A 33 -22.40 -32.42 30.38
CA LEU A 33 -21.52 -32.18 29.25
C LEU A 33 -20.63 -31.02 29.67
N ILE A 34 -19.35 -31.31 29.94
CA ILE A 34 -18.34 -30.28 30.10
C ILE A 34 -18.42 -29.48 28.80
N SER A 35 -19.00 -28.29 28.89
CA SER A 35 -19.08 -27.38 27.77
C SER A 35 -17.65 -26.96 27.47
N VAL A 36 -16.98 -27.71 26.60
CA VAL A 36 -15.66 -27.34 26.11
C VAL A 36 -15.85 -25.95 25.51
N PRO A 37 -15.21 -24.90 26.06
CA PRO A 37 -15.31 -23.58 25.48
C PRO A 37 -14.88 -23.72 24.03
N ARG A 38 -15.77 -23.38 23.08
CA ARG A 38 -15.36 -23.29 21.67
C ARG A 38 -14.08 -22.46 21.66
N PRO A 39 -12.99 -22.92 21.01
CA PRO A 39 -11.81 -22.09 20.90
C PRO A 39 -12.26 -20.81 20.19
N GLN A 40 -12.41 -19.73 20.96
CA GLN A 40 -12.55 -18.42 20.38
C GLN A 40 -11.29 -18.27 19.58
N ARG A 41 -11.40 -18.35 18.24
CA ARG A 41 -10.32 -18.03 17.34
C ARG A 41 -9.93 -16.62 17.74
N ARG A 42 -8.86 -16.51 18.56
CA ARG A 42 -8.33 -15.23 19.01
C ARG A 42 -8.17 -14.49 17.70
N LYS A 43 -8.99 -13.45 17.48
CA LYS A 43 -8.70 -12.51 16.41
C LYS A 43 -7.33 -12.01 16.84
N GLU A 44 -6.28 -12.56 16.23
CA GLU A 44 -4.96 -12.01 16.32
C GLU A 44 -5.18 -10.53 16.04
N VAL A 45 -5.09 -9.71 17.07
CA VAL A 45 -5.07 -8.25 16.92
C VAL A 45 -3.70 -8.02 16.33
N ARG A 46 -3.58 -8.34 15.04
CA ARG A 46 -2.38 -8.11 14.26
C ARG A 46 -2.22 -6.62 14.33
N ASP A 47 -1.17 -6.17 15.02
CA ASP A 47 -0.90 -4.75 15.11
C ASP A 47 -0.96 -4.21 13.67
N PRO A 48 -1.80 -3.20 13.35
CA PRO A 48 -1.77 -2.57 12.03
C PRO A 48 -0.38 -2.04 11.67
N TYR A 49 0.51 -1.99 12.65
CA TYR A 49 1.91 -1.63 12.62
C TYR A 49 2.87 -2.82 12.82
N ASP A 50 2.43 -4.09 12.82
CA ASP A 50 3.28 -5.28 12.69
C ASP A 50 3.68 -5.44 11.21
N GLY A 51 4.57 -4.55 10.76
CA GLY A 51 4.73 -4.21 9.34
C GLY A 51 6.08 -4.57 8.72
N LEU A 52 6.84 -5.49 9.31
CA LEU A 52 8.06 -5.98 8.67
C LEU A 52 7.69 -6.71 7.37
N ARG A 53 8.08 -6.12 6.24
CA ARG A 53 7.83 -6.67 4.90
C ARG A 53 9.19 -6.82 4.21
N PRO A 54 9.85 -7.98 4.35
CA PRO A 54 11.21 -8.15 3.89
C PRO A 54 11.34 -7.89 2.39
N TRP A 55 10.40 -8.37 1.57
CA TRP A 55 10.43 -8.13 0.12
C TRP A 55 10.25 -6.67 -0.26
N SER A 56 9.32 -5.96 0.38
CA SER A 56 9.16 -4.51 0.18
C SER A 56 10.40 -3.72 0.56
N ALA A 57 11.07 -4.12 1.65
CA ALA A 57 12.31 -3.51 2.09
C ALA A 57 13.48 -3.81 1.14
N ILE A 58 13.57 -5.04 0.61
CA ILE A 58 14.62 -5.43 -0.34
C ILE A 58 14.44 -4.67 -1.66
N THR A 59 13.23 -4.63 -2.23
CA THR A 59 13.00 -3.97 -3.53
C THR A 59 13.30 -2.47 -3.46
N HIS A 60 12.80 -1.78 -2.43
CA HIS A 60 13.10 -0.35 -2.27
C HIS A 60 14.50 -0.10 -1.70
N GLY A 61 15.11 -1.05 -0.99
CA GLY A 61 16.51 -0.95 -0.56
C GLY A 61 17.46 -0.99 -1.75
N ILE A 62 17.21 -1.88 -2.71
CA ILE A 62 17.90 -1.89 -4.01
C ILE A 62 17.62 -0.57 -4.74
N GLY A 63 16.35 -0.12 -4.75
CA GLY A 63 15.97 1.18 -5.30
C GLY A 63 16.74 2.36 -4.69
N ALA A 64 17.02 2.34 -3.38
CA ALA A 64 17.76 3.40 -2.69
C ALA A 64 19.21 3.43 -3.14
N ALA A 65 19.86 2.27 -3.23
CA ALA A 65 21.23 2.16 -3.76
C ALA A 65 21.29 2.64 -5.21
N LEU A 66 20.37 2.19 -6.06
CA LEU A 66 20.27 2.64 -7.46
C LEU A 66 19.99 4.14 -7.57
N ALA A 67 19.16 4.71 -6.68
CA ALA A 67 18.88 6.14 -6.66
C ALA A 67 20.13 6.96 -6.32
N VAL A 68 20.95 6.52 -5.37
CA VAL A 68 22.24 7.17 -5.07
C VAL A 68 23.17 7.09 -6.27
N VAL A 69 23.37 5.90 -6.84
CA VAL A 69 24.23 5.71 -8.01
C VAL A 69 23.74 6.53 -9.21
N GLY A 70 22.44 6.51 -9.49
CA GLY A 70 21.82 7.28 -10.56
C GLY A 70 21.94 8.80 -10.33
N THR A 71 21.77 9.27 -9.11
CA THR A 71 21.95 10.70 -8.78
C THR A 71 23.39 11.14 -9.02
N VAL A 72 24.37 10.36 -8.57
CA VAL A 72 25.79 10.64 -8.80
C VAL A 72 26.09 10.59 -10.30
N PHE A 73 25.56 9.59 -11.02
CA PHE A 73 25.73 9.48 -12.46
C PHE A 73 25.23 10.73 -13.19
N LEU A 74 23.98 11.16 -12.94
CA LEU A 74 23.42 12.36 -13.56
C LEU A 74 24.21 13.63 -13.21
N ALA A 75 24.63 13.77 -11.95
CA ALA A 75 25.42 14.92 -11.52
C ALA A 75 26.79 14.98 -12.22
N VAL A 76 27.50 13.85 -12.29
CA VAL A 76 28.79 13.74 -12.99
C VAL A 76 28.62 13.96 -14.49
N GLN A 77 27.60 13.36 -15.10
CA GLN A 77 27.28 13.54 -16.51
C GLN A 77 27.06 15.02 -16.84
N SER A 78 26.22 15.72 -16.06
CA SER A 78 25.98 17.16 -16.22
C SER A 78 27.24 18.01 -16.03
N ALA A 79 28.05 17.69 -15.01
CA ALA A 79 29.30 18.41 -14.76
C ALA A 79 30.30 18.23 -15.91
N TRP A 80 30.46 17.01 -16.43
CA TRP A 80 31.33 16.72 -17.57
C TRP A 80 30.90 17.42 -18.86
N MET A 81 29.61 17.59 -19.07
CA MET A 81 29.07 18.33 -20.22
C MET A 81 29.04 19.85 -19.99
N GLY A 82 29.48 20.35 -18.83
CA GLY A 82 29.43 21.77 -18.48
C GLY A 82 28.01 22.33 -18.28
N LYS A 83 27.00 21.47 -18.10
CA LYS A 83 25.59 21.86 -17.95
C LYS A 83 25.21 22.02 -16.49
N TRP A 84 25.65 23.12 -15.88
CA TRP A 84 25.44 23.39 -14.45
C TRP A 84 23.97 23.56 -14.05
N GLU A 85 23.12 24.09 -14.95
CA GLU A 85 21.67 24.16 -14.70
C GLU A 85 21.08 22.75 -14.54
N ASN A 86 21.39 21.83 -15.47
CA ASN A 86 20.93 20.44 -15.43
C ASN A 86 21.44 19.72 -14.17
N LEU A 87 22.65 20.01 -13.70
CA LEU A 87 23.17 19.45 -12.46
C LEU A 87 22.24 19.74 -11.28
N VAL A 88 21.82 21.00 -11.09
CA VAL A 88 20.93 21.38 -9.99
C VAL A 88 19.57 20.69 -10.13
N LEU A 89 19.01 20.66 -11.34
CA LEU A 89 17.72 20.00 -11.62
C LEU A 89 17.77 18.50 -11.32
N PHE A 90 18.87 17.84 -11.71
CA PHE A 90 19.07 16.41 -11.45
C PHE A 90 19.38 16.10 -10.00
N LEU A 91 20.00 17.02 -9.24
CA LEU A 91 20.11 16.88 -7.79
C LEU A 91 18.74 16.93 -7.11
N ILE A 92 17.84 17.83 -7.53
CA ILE A 92 16.48 17.90 -6.98
C ILE A 92 15.72 16.58 -7.23
N TYR A 93 15.78 16.07 -8.46
CA TYR A 93 15.20 14.77 -8.82
C TYR A 93 15.86 13.59 -8.09
N GLY A 94 17.19 13.58 -8.03
CA GLY A 94 17.96 12.51 -7.41
C GLY A 94 17.74 12.42 -5.90
N VAL A 95 17.77 13.56 -5.21
CA VAL A 95 17.49 13.63 -3.76
C VAL A 95 16.07 13.18 -3.46
N SER A 96 15.07 13.53 -4.28
CA SER A 96 13.70 13.08 -4.05
C SER A 96 13.55 11.56 -4.24
N MET A 97 14.23 10.95 -5.22
CA MET A 97 14.32 9.49 -5.35
C MET A 97 14.97 8.84 -4.14
N VAL A 98 16.14 9.33 -3.72
CA VAL A 98 16.86 8.80 -2.56
C VAL A 98 15.99 8.89 -1.30
N CYS A 99 15.30 10.01 -1.10
CA CYS A 99 14.35 10.19 0.00
C CYS A 99 13.25 9.13 -0.02
N LEU A 100 12.61 8.91 -1.18
CA LEU A 100 11.52 7.94 -1.30
C LEU A 100 11.96 6.52 -0.99
N TYR A 101 12.99 6.04 -1.68
CA TYR A 101 13.42 4.66 -1.52
C TYR A 101 13.99 4.40 -0.12
N THR A 102 14.70 5.36 0.45
CA THR A 102 15.21 5.26 1.83
C THR A 102 14.06 5.26 2.84
N ALA A 103 13.11 6.19 2.72
CA ALA A 103 11.94 6.27 3.60
C ALA A 103 11.16 4.95 3.63
N SER A 104 10.92 4.42 2.44
CA SER A 104 10.16 3.19 2.26
C SER A 104 10.89 1.96 2.81
N THR A 105 12.19 1.88 2.56
CA THR A 105 13.03 0.81 3.13
C THR A 105 12.97 0.84 4.65
N LEU A 106 13.22 2.00 5.26
CA LEU A 106 13.21 2.17 6.72
C LEU A 106 11.85 1.79 7.32
N TYR A 107 10.75 2.22 6.70
CA TYR A 107 9.40 1.89 7.16
C TYR A 107 9.11 0.38 7.20
N HIS A 108 9.67 -0.37 6.23
CA HIS A 108 9.44 -1.80 6.08
C HIS A 108 10.46 -2.72 6.74
N CYS A 109 11.67 -2.24 7.09
CA CYS A 109 12.71 -3.05 7.73
C CYS A 109 12.96 -2.73 9.21
N VAL A 110 12.67 -1.51 9.68
CA VAL A 110 12.99 -1.11 11.05
C VAL A 110 11.88 -1.56 12.00
N ASN A 111 12.25 -2.39 12.97
CA ASN A 111 11.39 -2.70 14.12
C ASN A 111 11.56 -1.62 15.19
N THR A 112 10.51 -0.88 15.51
CA THR A 112 10.59 0.29 16.39
C THR A 112 9.27 0.54 17.12
N THR A 113 9.29 1.43 18.11
CA THR A 113 8.10 1.87 18.86
C THR A 113 7.01 2.40 17.94
N ARG A 114 5.74 2.27 18.36
CA ARG A 114 4.55 2.73 17.63
C ARG A 114 4.68 4.17 17.13
N SER A 115 5.13 5.10 17.98
CA SER A 115 5.30 6.51 17.62
C SER A 115 6.31 6.71 16.49
N LYS A 116 7.46 6.04 16.56
CA LYS A 116 8.48 6.09 15.50
C LYS A 116 7.99 5.45 14.20
N ARG A 117 7.21 4.36 14.27
CA ARG A 117 6.63 3.73 13.08
C ARG A 117 5.60 4.62 12.38
N ILE A 118 4.81 5.38 13.14
CA ILE A 118 3.90 6.38 12.57
C ILE A 118 4.70 7.48 11.86
N ALA A 119 5.82 7.93 12.44
CA ALA A 119 6.69 8.92 11.80
C ALA A 119 7.30 8.39 10.49
N LEU A 120 7.81 7.16 10.47
CA LEU A 120 8.33 6.51 9.26
C LEU A 120 7.25 6.35 8.17
N ARG A 121 6.02 5.99 8.55
CA ARG A 121 4.90 5.93 7.60
C ARG A 121 4.62 7.29 6.97
N LYS A 122 4.61 8.36 7.78
CA LYS A 122 4.41 9.72 7.27
C LYS A 122 5.54 10.12 6.35
N TYR A 123 6.78 9.82 6.70
CA TYR A 123 7.94 10.11 5.86
C TYR A 123 7.85 9.40 4.50
N ASP A 124 7.54 8.10 4.50
CA ASP A 124 7.31 7.29 3.30
C ASP A 124 6.20 7.91 2.42
N HIS A 125 5.05 8.27 2.99
CA HIS A 125 3.98 8.91 2.22
C HIS A 125 4.37 10.30 1.70
N CYS A 126 5.01 11.14 2.53
CA CYS A 126 5.47 12.48 2.13
C CYS A 126 6.47 12.41 0.96
N SER A 127 7.34 11.39 0.97
CA SER A 127 8.37 11.23 -0.05
C SER A 127 7.82 10.98 -1.46
N ILE A 128 6.62 10.39 -1.58
CA ILE A 128 5.96 10.19 -2.88
C ILE A 128 5.61 11.53 -3.53
N TYR A 129 5.08 12.48 -2.76
CA TYR A 129 4.80 13.84 -3.25
C TYR A 129 6.09 14.52 -3.75
N LEU A 130 7.18 14.38 -2.99
CA LEU A 130 8.48 14.95 -3.36
C LEU A 130 9.06 14.30 -4.61
N LEU A 131 8.93 12.98 -4.77
CA LEU A 131 9.40 12.29 -5.97
C LEU A 131 8.64 12.75 -7.21
N ILE A 132 7.32 12.85 -7.13
CA ILE A 132 6.51 13.36 -8.25
C ILE A 132 6.99 14.76 -8.62
N ALA A 133 7.06 15.69 -7.67
CA ALA A 133 7.51 17.06 -7.95
C ALA A 133 8.95 17.14 -8.46
N GLY A 134 9.86 16.36 -7.87
CA GLY A 134 11.25 16.27 -8.32
C GLY A 134 11.39 15.73 -9.74
N SER A 135 10.54 14.77 -10.14
CA SER A 135 10.56 14.21 -11.51
C SER A 135 10.08 15.18 -12.59
N TYR A 136 9.20 16.12 -12.24
CA TYR A 136 8.75 17.18 -13.15
C TYR A 136 9.75 18.32 -13.26
N THR A 137 10.55 18.57 -12.23
CA THR A 137 11.42 19.76 -12.14
C THR A 137 12.38 19.89 -13.35
N PRO A 138 13.14 18.84 -13.74
CA PRO A 138 13.96 18.91 -14.94
C PRO A 138 13.15 19.12 -16.22
N VAL A 139 12.02 18.43 -16.39
CA VAL A 139 11.18 18.52 -17.61
C VAL A 139 10.62 19.94 -17.78
N CYS A 140 10.10 20.53 -16.70
CA CYS A 140 9.51 21.86 -16.70
C CYS A 140 10.54 22.95 -17.00
N LEU A 141 11.76 22.83 -16.46
CA LEU A 141 12.78 23.88 -16.56
C LEU A 141 13.75 23.70 -17.74
N THR A 142 13.67 22.58 -18.47
CA THR A 142 14.43 22.34 -19.71
C THR A 142 13.51 22.34 -20.92
N VAL A 143 12.72 21.28 -21.11
CA VAL A 143 11.88 21.04 -22.29
C VAL A 143 10.78 22.08 -22.42
N LEU A 144 10.13 22.43 -21.31
CA LEU A 144 8.98 23.33 -21.28
C LEU A 144 9.34 24.74 -20.83
N ARG A 145 10.63 25.10 -20.78
CA ARG A 145 11.11 26.38 -20.22
C ARG A 145 10.35 27.59 -20.79
N GLU A 146 10.11 27.59 -22.10
CA GLU A 146 9.42 28.67 -22.83
C GLU A 146 7.94 28.37 -23.13
N ASP A 147 7.43 27.18 -22.82
CA ASP A 147 6.08 26.72 -23.21
C ASP A 147 5.20 26.39 -21.99
N GLY A 148 5.30 27.18 -20.92
CA GLY A 148 4.45 27.02 -19.73
C GLY A 148 4.98 26.03 -18.68
N GLY A 149 6.27 25.71 -18.71
CA GLY A 149 6.91 24.86 -17.70
C GLY A 149 6.84 25.40 -16.28
N LEU A 150 7.00 26.72 -16.10
CA LEU A 150 6.96 27.36 -14.77
C LEU A 150 5.57 27.28 -14.11
N PRO A 151 4.44 27.62 -14.77
CA PRO A 151 3.11 27.39 -14.22
C PRO A 151 2.86 25.94 -13.79
N LEU A 152 3.25 24.96 -14.62
CA LEU A 152 3.11 23.54 -14.29
C LEU A 152 3.96 23.15 -13.08
N LEU A 153 5.19 23.66 -13.00
CA LEU A 153 6.08 23.43 -11.87
C LEU A 153 5.51 23.98 -10.56
N ILE A 154 4.99 25.21 -10.58
CA ILE A 154 4.36 25.85 -9.41
C ILE A 154 3.15 25.04 -8.96
N ALA A 155 2.29 24.60 -9.90
CA ALA A 155 1.12 23.79 -9.58
C ALA A 155 1.52 22.47 -8.90
N ILE A 156 2.53 21.77 -9.43
CA ILE A 156 2.98 20.48 -8.91
C ILE A 156 3.65 20.61 -7.55
N TRP A 157 4.55 21.57 -7.37
CA TRP A 157 5.18 21.81 -6.07
C TRP A 157 4.18 22.32 -5.04
N GLY A 158 3.21 23.15 -5.43
CA GLY A 158 2.11 23.58 -4.57
C GLY A 158 1.27 22.40 -4.07
N LEU A 159 0.89 21.49 -4.98
CA LEU A 159 0.18 20.25 -4.62
C LEU A 159 1.04 19.31 -3.76
N ALA A 160 2.35 19.23 -4.02
CA ALA A 160 3.26 18.41 -3.23
C ALA A 160 3.38 18.94 -1.80
N VAL A 161 3.57 20.25 -1.61
CA VAL A 161 3.62 20.90 -0.30
C VAL A 161 2.29 20.72 0.43
N ALA A 162 1.16 20.96 -0.24
CA ALA A 162 -0.16 20.73 0.34
C ALA A 162 -0.34 19.26 0.78
N GLY A 163 0.03 18.30 -0.07
CA GLY A 163 -0.02 16.87 0.24
C GLY A 163 0.84 16.47 1.43
N VAL A 164 2.05 17.01 1.53
CA VAL A 164 2.95 16.82 2.69
C VAL A 164 2.33 17.38 3.97
N VAL A 165 1.80 18.61 3.92
CA VAL A 165 1.15 19.23 5.09
C VAL A 165 -0.05 18.41 5.56
N LEU A 166 -0.93 18.00 4.63
CA LEU A 166 -2.10 17.17 4.94
C LEU A 166 -1.70 15.81 5.56
N THR A 167 -0.62 15.20 5.06
CA THR A 167 -0.07 13.93 5.57
C THR A 167 0.50 14.10 6.99
N ILE A 168 1.18 15.20 7.25
CA ILE A 168 1.76 15.49 8.57
C ILE A 168 0.68 15.84 9.59
N ALA A 169 -0.37 16.58 9.19
CA ALA A 169 -1.45 17.09 10.04
C ALA A 169 -2.37 16.02 10.67
N LYS A 170 -2.09 14.71 10.47
CA LYS A 170 -2.88 13.58 11.02
C LYS A 170 -4.36 13.60 10.57
N LEU A 171 -4.64 14.08 9.36
CA LEU A 171 -5.93 13.78 8.75
C LEU A 171 -5.97 12.27 8.49
N ASP A 172 -6.97 11.57 9.03
CA ASP A 172 -7.21 10.15 8.77
C ASP A 172 -7.73 10.00 7.33
N ILE A 173 -6.84 10.25 6.36
CA ILE A 173 -7.15 10.20 4.93
C ILE A 173 -7.15 8.72 4.52
N PRO A 174 -8.23 8.24 3.88
CA PRO A 174 -8.28 6.86 3.43
C PRO A 174 -7.23 6.64 2.32
N ARG A 175 -6.57 5.48 2.35
CA ARG A 175 -5.46 5.11 1.44
C ARG A 175 -5.79 5.24 -0.05
N TRP A 176 -7.05 5.05 -0.43
CA TRP A 176 -7.47 5.19 -1.82
C TRP A 176 -7.42 6.66 -2.26
N LEU A 177 -7.81 7.59 -1.39
CA LEU A 177 -7.81 9.02 -1.69
C LEU A 177 -6.38 9.56 -1.86
N THR A 178 -5.43 9.16 -1.00
CA THR A 178 -4.02 9.51 -1.19
C THR A 178 -3.47 8.97 -2.50
N SER A 179 -3.84 7.75 -2.88
CA SER A 179 -3.41 7.13 -4.16
C SER A 179 -3.97 7.89 -5.37
N VAL A 180 -5.24 8.33 -5.30
CA VAL A 180 -5.86 9.16 -6.34
C VAL A 180 -5.14 10.50 -6.47
N ILE A 181 -4.82 11.16 -5.35
CA ILE A 181 -4.08 12.43 -5.37
C ILE A 181 -2.73 12.27 -6.07
N TYR A 182 -1.98 11.19 -5.78
CA TYR A 182 -0.71 10.91 -6.44
C TYR A 182 -0.87 10.72 -7.96
N LEU A 183 -1.89 9.98 -8.38
CA LEU A 183 -2.16 9.76 -9.80
C LEU A 183 -2.56 11.06 -10.49
N VAL A 184 -3.44 11.86 -9.89
CA VAL A 184 -3.83 13.18 -10.45
C VAL A 184 -2.62 14.07 -10.61
N MET A 185 -1.75 14.16 -9.59
CA MET A 185 -0.49 14.93 -9.70
C MET A 185 0.40 14.39 -10.82
N GLY A 186 0.55 13.07 -10.92
CA GLY A 186 1.36 12.42 -11.96
C GLY A 186 0.83 12.65 -13.38
N TRP A 187 -0.47 12.85 -13.56
CA TRP A 187 -1.10 13.06 -14.86
C TRP A 187 -1.18 14.53 -15.29
N LEU A 188 -0.72 15.48 -14.46
CA LEU A 188 -0.69 16.90 -14.83
C LEU A 188 0.15 17.19 -16.08
N ALA A 189 1.12 16.33 -16.42
CA ALA A 189 1.87 16.39 -17.67
C ALA A 189 0.99 16.34 -18.91
N LEU A 190 -0.21 15.77 -18.85
CA LEU A 190 -1.13 15.77 -19.98
C LEU A 190 -1.59 17.17 -20.38
N PHE A 191 -1.67 18.12 -19.45
CA PHE A 191 -1.97 19.52 -19.78
C PHE A 191 -0.85 20.16 -20.62
N ALA A 192 0.36 19.63 -20.55
CA ALA A 192 1.51 20.05 -21.33
C ALA A 192 1.87 19.05 -22.45
N ILE A 193 0.98 18.12 -22.82
CA ILE A 193 1.33 17.07 -23.80
C ILE A 193 1.65 17.64 -25.18
N VAL A 194 0.95 18.69 -25.62
CA VAL A 194 1.18 19.36 -26.90
C VAL A 194 2.59 19.95 -26.96
N PRO A 195 2.99 20.87 -26.06
CA PRO A 195 4.35 21.39 -26.09
C PRO A 195 5.41 20.31 -25.81
N LEU A 196 5.13 19.32 -24.95
CA LEU A 196 6.04 18.18 -24.75
C LEU A 196 6.30 17.42 -26.05
N SER A 197 5.26 17.12 -26.84
CA SER A 197 5.40 16.41 -28.12
C SER A 197 6.12 17.21 -29.21
N GLN A 198 6.11 18.54 -29.12
CA GLN A 198 6.79 19.42 -30.07
C GLN A 198 8.26 19.64 -29.70
N ARG A 199 8.58 19.69 -28.40
CA ARG A 199 9.92 20.04 -27.90
C ARG A 199 10.77 18.85 -27.49
N MET A 200 10.15 17.76 -27.03
CA MET A 200 10.87 16.59 -26.54
C MET A 200 11.18 15.62 -27.69
N PRO A 201 12.42 15.14 -27.83
CA PRO A 201 12.74 14.06 -28.75
C PRO A 201 11.87 12.82 -28.51
N GLY A 202 11.54 12.07 -29.57
CA GLY A 202 10.65 10.91 -29.48
C GLY A 202 11.10 9.84 -28.47
N LEU A 203 12.41 9.66 -28.29
CA LEU A 203 12.96 8.77 -27.26
C LEU A 203 12.59 9.24 -25.84
N GLY A 204 12.59 10.56 -25.59
CA GLY A 204 12.18 11.12 -24.30
C GLY A 204 10.69 10.92 -24.05
N MET A 205 9.88 11.14 -25.08
CA MET A 205 8.44 10.89 -25.03
C MET A 205 8.11 9.42 -24.74
N PHE A 206 8.84 8.49 -25.36
CA PHE A 206 8.72 7.06 -25.08
C PHE A 206 8.97 6.74 -23.59
N TRP A 207 10.08 7.22 -23.03
CA TRP A 207 10.41 7.00 -21.62
C TRP A 207 9.40 7.66 -20.67
N LEU A 208 8.91 8.86 -21.00
CA LEU A 208 7.88 9.57 -20.23
C LEU A 208 6.59 8.77 -20.18
N ILE A 209 6.09 8.32 -21.34
CA ILE A 209 4.84 7.54 -21.44
C ILE A 209 5.01 6.20 -20.73
N LEU A 210 6.12 5.48 -20.97
CA LEU A 210 6.39 4.20 -20.33
C LEU A 210 6.42 4.35 -18.80
N GLY A 211 7.12 5.38 -18.29
CA GLY A 211 7.16 5.69 -16.86
C GLY A 211 5.78 6.00 -16.28
N GLY A 212 5.01 6.86 -16.95
CA GLY A 212 3.64 7.21 -16.55
C GLY A 212 2.69 6.01 -16.51
N VAL A 213 2.79 5.12 -17.50
CA VAL A 213 2.02 3.87 -17.55
C VAL A 213 2.43 2.94 -16.40
N LEU A 214 3.72 2.73 -16.17
CA LEU A 214 4.22 1.88 -15.09
C LEU A 214 3.75 2.39 -13.71
N TYR A 215 3.85 3.69 -13.46
CA TYR A 215 3.34 4.29 -12.22
C TYR A 215 1.83 4.11 -12.07
N THR A 216 1.08 4.33 -13.15
CA THR A 216 -0.38 4.19 -13.14
C THR A 216 -0.81 2.75 -12.87
N VAL A 217 -0.23 1.79 -13.58
CA VAL A 217 -0.50 0.35 -13.37
C VAL A 217 -0.18 -0.04 -11.93
N GLY A 218 0.99 0.36 -11.42
CA GLY A 218 1.35 0.12 -10.02
C GLY A 218 0.31 0.70 -9.05
N GLY A 219 -0.04 1.98 -9.20
CA GLY A 219 -1.02 2.67 -8.35
C GLY A 219 -2.41 2.04 -8.38
N VAL A 220 -2.88 1.62 -9.56
CA VAL A 220 -4.17 0.93 -9.73
C VAL A 220 -4.15 -0.44 -9.08
N LEU A 221 -3.11 -1.25 -9.30
CA LEU A 221 -2.97 -2.57 -8.66
C LEU A 221 -2.95 -2.46 -7.13
N TYR A 222 -2.29 -1.43 -6.61
CA TYR A 222 -2.27 -1.12 -5.18
C TYR A 222 -3.66 -0.73 -4.65
N ALA A 223 -4.39 0.14 -5.36
CA ALA A 223 -5.72 0.60 -4.99
C ALA A 223 -6.76 -0.55 -4.98
N VAL A 224 -6.72 -1.41 -6.01
CA VAL A 224 -7.60 -2.57 -6.17
C VAL A 224 -7.20 -3.74 -5.26
N LYS A 225 -6.01 -3.68 -4.65
CA LYS A 225 -5.46 -4.73 -3.76
C LYS A 225 -5.27 -6.08 -4.46
N TRP A 226 -4.99 -6.08 -5.75
CA TRP A 226 -4.78 -7.29 -6.56
C TRP A 226 -3.31 -7.77 -6.46
N PRO A 227 -3.00 -9.09 -6.43
CA PRO A 227 -3.84 -10.29 -6.57
C PRO A 227 -4.50 -10.79 -5.26
N GLY A 228 -4.69 -9.91 -4.28
CA GLY A 228 -5.36 -10.21 -3.01
C GLY A 228 -4.48 -9.97 -1.80
N ARG A 229 -5.12 -9.71 -0.64
CA ARG A 229 -4.45 -9.56 0.67
C ARG A 229 -3.98 -10.91 1.26
N SER A 230 -4.34 -12.02 0.62
CA SER A 230 -4.18 -13.39 1.10
C SER A 230 -2.83 -14.03 0.77
N ASN A 231 -1.95 -13.39 -0.01
CA ASN A 231 -0.59 -13.91 -0.20
C ASN A 231 0.34 -13.41 0.93
N PRO A 232 0.79 -14.27 1.85
CA PRO A 232 1.60 -13.85 2.99
C PRO A 232 3.06 -13.52 2.63
N ARG A 233 3.52 -13.83 1.41
CA ARG A 233 4.91 -13.62 0.98
C ARG A 233 5.07 -12.45 0.01
N PHE A 234 4.30 -12.41 -1.08
CA PHE A 234 4.42 -11.38 -2.11
C PHE A 234 3.02 -10.94 -2.58
N GLY A 235 2.58 -9.77 -2.14
CA GLY A 235 1.23 -9.28 -2.36
C GLY A 235 1.19 -8.02 -3.23
N CYS A 236 0.04 -7.34 -3.20
CA CYS A 236 -0.20 -6.11 -3.97
C CYS A 236 0.79 -4.99 -3.67
N HIS A 237 1.35 -4.94 -2.45
CA HIS A 237 2.25 -3.88 -2.00
C HIS A 237 3.65 -4.06 -2.58
N GLU A 238 4.12 -5.30 -2.66
CA GLU A 238 5.42 -5.67 -3.21
C GLU A 238 5.42 -5.50 -4.75
N ILE A 239 4.32 -5.88 -5.41
CA ILE A 239 4.11 -5.61 -6.84
C ILE A 239 4.13 -4.10 -7.10
N PHE A 240 3.40 -3.33 -6.29
CA PHE A 240 3.42 -1.88 -6.37
C PHE A 240 4.85 -1.32 -6.30
N HIS A 241 5.65 -1.74 -5.32
CA HIS A 241 7.05 -1.32 -5.19
C HIS A 241 7.87 -1.57 -6.45
N VAL A 242 7.70 -2.73 -7.09
CA VAL A 242 8.40 -3.06 -8.35
C VAL A 242 7.97 -2.12 -9.48
N PHE A 243 6.68 -1.84 -9.63
CA PHE A 243 6.20 -0.89 -10.64
C PHE A 243 6.70 0.55 -10.40
N ILE A 244 6.75 1.00 -9.14
CA ILE A 244 7.33 2.30 -8.78
C ILE A 244 8.81 2.36 -9.17
N LEU A 245 9.57 1.30 -8.87
CA LEU A 245 10.99 1.22 -9.23
C LEU A 245 11.20 1.23 -10.74
N LEU A 246 10.45 0.43 -11.50
CA LEU A 246 10.51 0.40 -12.96
C LEU A 246 10.12 1.75 -13.58
N GLY A 247 9.09 2.41 -13.03
CA GLY A 247 8.69 3.76 -13.44
C GLY A 247 9.79 4.78 -13.19
N SER A 248 10.46 4.71 -12.03
CA SER A 248 11.62 5.57 -11.74
C SER A 248 12.79 5.30 -12.66
N ILE A 249 13.06 4.04 -13.02
CA ILE A 249 14.10 3.70 -14.01
C ILE A 249 13.75 4.33 -15.36
N ALA A 250 12.51 4.24 -15.84
CA ALA A 250 12.10 4.87 -17.09
C ALA A 250 12.32 6.40 -17.07
N HIS A 251 11.92 7.07 -15.98
CA HIS A 251 12.17 8.51 -15.83
C HIS A 251 13.67 8.83 -15.73
N PHE A 252 14.46 8.01 -15.05
CA PHE A 252 15.91 8.16 -14.99
C PHE A 252 16.53 8.07 -16.39
N MET A 253 16.10 7.10 -17.21
CA MET A 253 16.56 6.95 -18.59
C MET A 253 16.19 8.17 -19.45
N MET A 254 14.99 8.73 -19.27
CA MET A 254 14.59 10.00 -19.89
C MET A 254 15.57 11.14 -19.49
N MET A 255 15.91 11.24 -18.21
CA MET A 255 16.85 12.26 -17.73
C MET A 255 18.24 12.07 -18.36
N ALA A 256 18.79 10.86 -18.25
CA ALA A 256 20.16 10.55 -18.65
C ALA A 256 20.39 10.58 -20.16
N GLN A 257 19.40 10.12 -20.95
CA GLN A 257 19.56 9.97 -22.40
C GLN A 257 19.05 11.17 -23.21
N VAL A 258 18.16 11.98 -22.63
CA VAL A 258 17.48 13.05 -23.37
C VAL A 258 17.68 14.39 -22.70
N ILE A 259 17.15 14.56 -21.49
CA ILE A 259 17.14 15.88 -20.83
C ILE A 259 18.56 16.36 -20.53
N ALA A 260 19.49 15.46 -20.23
CA ALA A 260 20.88 15.82 -19.99
C ALA A 260 21.54 16.49 -21.22
N TYR A 261 21.03 16.24 -22.43
CA TYR A 261 21.56 16.77 -23.69
C TYR A 261 20.79 17.99 -24.22
N LEU A 262 19.66 18.34 -23.61
CA LEU A 262 18.98 19.63 -23.80
C LEU A 262 19.67 20.68 -22.94
#